data_AF-A0A1J4JEJ1-F1
#
_entry.id   AF-A0A1J4JEJ1-F1
#
_cell.length_a   1.000
_cell.length_b   1.000
_cell.length_c   1.000
_cell.angle_alpha   90.00
_cell.angle_beta   90.00
_cell.angle_gamma   90.00
#
_symmetry.space_group_name_H-M   'P 1'
#
loop_
_entity.id
_entity.type
_entity.pdbx_description
1 polymer ?
#
loop_
_entity_poly.entity_id
_entity_poly.type
_entity_poly.pdbx_seq_one_letter_code
_entity_poly.pdbx_strand_id
1 'polypeptide(L)'
;MVISLPKMKQFTVKMRTLSYLENKLLKYIDCEETETLLRFQSIETFLDDIDIIHSLDLYESFLILIADFSRTRPSQKQLMSKLDTLMILLTEKYQLKTCFRPSTIFTIFKKNKRMILYLYEHQFIKFSLIQKYFGDDYYFLPELLKFEITFIEKKSRIKTLLNASSDYYIVIDQHDEVYHYLNKQKENMVKIVEKRKIGHVRKKLTKAIYEDNLNEFLKIVTTKNISLNSTIYLGYFEYIPDLRHSSMTLCEMSMGMGSINIFRYLWVNKVEISEKSLLYAIIGRNSEIINVLHEESSFKFNEQCFLKAIEYHYPEIIEYLVNILDYSTESLIFTLDIVKTNNITLFNHILSKHNKDLHLIFKLIFRESKLYQHHAIVINLLFYSLDDPGIQQCQTINFENFYLFYSVYTGNCTLFSNVLKKYTHIDINQKNKIDSLH
;
A
#
# COMPACT_ATOMS: atom_id res chain seq x y z
N MET A 1 7.42 -42.14 7.07
CA MET A 1 8.33 -41.56 6.06
C MET A 1 7.52 -40.60 5.19
N VAL A 2 7.57 -39.30 5.48
CA VAL A 2 6.89 -38.29 4.66
C VAL A 2 7.76 -38.06 3.44
N ILE A 3 7.30 -38.51 2.27
CA ILE A 3 7.98 -38.24 1.00
C ILE A 3 8.04 -36.72 0.85
N SER A 4 9.24 -36.14 0.88
CA SER A 4 9.43 -34.72 0.68
C SER A 4 8.84 -34.34 -0.67
N LEU A 5 7.72 -33.61 -0.65
CA LEU A 5 7.18 -32.98 -1.84
C LEU A 5 8.30 -32.15 -2.48
N PRO A 6 8.49 -32.21 -3.82
CA PRO A 6 9.45 -31.36 -4.52
C PRO A 6 9.29 -29.91 -4.04
N LYS A 7 10.37 -29.18 -3.80
CA LYS A 7 10.34 -27.82 -3.22
C LYS A 7 9.38 -26.88 -3.98
N MET A 8 9.33 -27.03 -5.31
CA MET A 8 8.37 -26.34 -6.16
C MET A 8 6.90 -26.63 -5.82
N LYS A 9 6.56 -27.86 -5.48
CA LYS A 9 5.20 -28.21 -5.02
C LYS A 9 4.88 -27.54 -3.68
N GLN A 10 5.86 -27.39 -2.78
CA GLN A 10 5.67 -26.63 -1.54
C GLN A 10 5.43 -25.14 -1.82
N PHE A 11 6.20 -24.54 -2.73
CA PHE A 11 5.97 -23.16 -3.17
C PHE A 11 4.57 -22.95 -3.74
N THR A 12 4.12 -23.82 -4.66
CA THR A 12 2.76 -23.74 -5.22
C THR A 12 1.69 -23.89 -4.14
N VAL A 13 1.89 -24.77 -3.15
CA VAL A 13 0.97 -24.90 -2.01
C VAL A 13 0.90 -23.59 -1.22
N LYS A 14 2.05 -23.00 -0.86
CA LYS A 14 2.10 -21.72 -0.14
C LYS A 14 1.45 -20.57 -0.93
N MET A 15 1.67 -20.51 -2.23
CA MET A 15 1.05 -19.52 -3.12
C MET A 15 -0.48 -19.64 -3.15
N ARG A 16 -1.01 -20.87 -3.21
CA ARG A 16 -2.45 -21.12 -3.12
C ARG A 16 -3.01 -20.73 -1.75
N THR A 17 -2.31 -21.08 -0.68
CA THR A 17 -2.69 -20.72 0.70
C THR A 17 -2.77 -19.20 0.86
N LEU A 18 -1.76 -18.46 0.38
CA LEU A 18 -1.77 -16.99 0.44
C LEU A 18 -2.82 -16.37 -0.46
N SER A 19 -3.05 -16.90 -1.67
CA SER A 19 -4.13 -16.42 -2.54
C SER A 19 -5.49 -16.58 -1.85
N TYR A 20 -5.73 -17.69 -1.16
CA TYR A 20 -6.97 -17.88 -0.41
C TYR A 20 -7.08 -16.93 0.79
N LEU A 21 -5.97 -16.69 1.50
CA LEU A 21 -5.91 -15.73 2.61
C LEU A 21 -6.14 -14.28 2.14
N GLU A 22 -5.52 -13.87 1.04
CA GLU A 22 -5.70 -12.58 0.38
C GLU A 22 -7.18 -12.36 0.03
N ASN A 23 -7.83 -13.34 -0.60
CA ASN A 23 -9.25 -13.27 -0.93
C ASN A 23 -10.15 -13.15 0.30
N LYS A 24 -9.83 -13.83 1.41
CA LYS A 24 -10.57 -13.66 2.68
C LYS A 24 -10.37 -12.26 3.25
N LEU A 25 -9.14 -11.77 3.24
CA LEU A 25 -8.80 -10.44 3.73
C LEU A 25 -9.50 -9.35 2.91
N LEU A 26 -9.51 -9.46 1.58
CA LEU A 26 -10.24 -8.57 0.68
C LEU A 26 -11.73 -8.56 1.01
N LYS A 27 -12.37 -9.74 1.11
CA LYS A 27 -13.79 -9.85 1.46
C LYS A 27 -14.10 -9.25 2.83
N TYR A 28 -13.21 -9.42 3.81
CA TYR A 28 -13.38 -8.81 5.13
C TYR A 28 -13.26 -7.28 5.07
N ILE A 29 -12.23 -6.76 4.40
CA ILE A 29 -12.00 -5.32 4.29
C ILE A 29 -13.16 -4.66 3.53
N ASP A 30 -13.60 -5.24 2.42
CA ASP A 30 -14.58 -4.63 1.52
C ASP A 30 -16.04 -4.88 1.93
N CYS A 31 -16.34 -5.80 2.85
CA CYS A 31 -17.73 -6.09 3.24
C CYS A 31 -18.40 -4.94 4.02
N GLU A 32 -19.72 -4.97 4.04
CA GLU A 32 -20.55 -4.11 4.88
C GLU A 32 -20.43 -4.45 6.37
N GLU A 33 -20.87 -3.52 7.23
CA GLU A 33 -20.79 -3.67 8.69
C GLU A 33 -21.51 -4.93 9.20
N THR A 34 -22.64 -5.30 8.59
CA THR A 34 -23.45 -6.46 8.95
C THR A 34 -22.76 -7.81 8.72
N GLU A 35 -21.82 -7.89 7.76
CA GLU A 35 -21.06 -9.11 7.47
C GLU A 35 -19.70 -9.15 8.17
N THR A 36 -19.27 -8.03 8.76
CA THR A 36 -17.89 -7.84 9.22
C THR A 36 -17.46 -8.92 10.22
N LEU A 37 -18.32 -9.28 11.18
CA LEU A 37 -18.01 -10.33 12.16
C LEU A 37 -17.83 -11.71 11.52
N LEU A 38 -18.73 -12.11 10.62
CA LEU A 38 -18.67 -13.41 9.94
C LEU A 38 -17.40 -13.52 9.09
N ARG A 39 -17.05 -12.45 8.34
CA ARG A 39 -15.85 -12.43 7.51
C ARG A 39 -14.57 -12.45 8.35
N PHE A 40 -14.57 -11.75 9.49
CA PHE A 40 -13.47 -11.76 10.45
C PHE A 40 -13.24 -13.17 11.03
N GLN A 41 -14.30 -13.82 11.53
CA GLN A 41 -14.24 -15.19 12.04
C GLN A 41 -13.70 -16.16 10.98
N SER A 42 -14.10 -15.98 9.71
CA SER A 42 -13.57 -16.81 8.64
C SER A 42 -12.06 -16.64 8.41
N ILE A 43 -11.48 -15.47 8.69
CA ILE A 43 -10.02 -15.28 8.65
C ILE A 43 -9.40 -16.01 9.83
N GLU A 44 -9.92 -15.78 11.04
CA GLU A 44 -9.43 -16.41 12.27
C GLU A 44 -9.40 -17.95 12.17
N THR A 45 -10.51 -18.58 11.78
CA THR A 45 -10.56 -20.04 11.59
C THR A 45 -9.51 -20.51 10.58
N PHE A 46 -9.32 -19.77 9.49
CA PHE A 46 -8.35 -20.17 8.48
C PHE A 46 -6.89 -20.00 8.96
N LEU A 47 -6.60 -18.99 9.78
CA LEU A 47 -5.29 -18.81 10.40
C LEU A 47 -4.97 -19.94 11.39
N ASP A 48 -5.98 -20.46 12.09
CA ASP A 48 -5.87 -21.64 12.94
C ASP A 48 -5.60 -22.90 12.09
N ASP A 49 -6.36 -23.10 11.02
CA ASP A 49 -6.24 -24.27 10.14
C ASP A 49 -4.84 -24.41 9.50
N ILE A 50 -4.21 -23.28 9.14
CA ILE A 50 -2.86 -23.26 8.54
C ILE A 50 -1.74 -23.17 9.57
N ASP A 51 -2.09 -23.12 10.86
CA ASP A 51 -1.15 -22.95 11.97
C ASP A 51 -0.14 -21.83 11.71
N ILE A 52 -0.67 -20.61 11.56
CA ILE A 52 0.09 -19.46 11.04
C ILE A 52 1.35 -19.14 11.88
N ILE A 53 1.35 -19.44 13.18
CA ILE A 53 2.47 -19.21 14.10
C ILE A 53 3.70 -20.03 13.70
N HIS A 54 3.50 -21.27 13.25
CA HIS A 54 4.59 -22.16 12.84
C HIS A 54 5.00 -21.98 11.37
N SER A 55 4.22 -21.21 10.61
CA SER A 55 4.49 -20.86 9.21
C SER A 55 4.93 -19.40 9.06
N LEU A 56 6.07 -19.03 9.64
CA LEU A 56 6.53 -17.63 9.72
C LEU A 56 6.61 -16.91 8.38
N ASP A 57 6.92 -17.60 7.28
CA ASP A 57 6.96 -16.99 5.96
C ASP A 57 5.55 -16.68 5.40
N LEU A 58 4.56 -17.52 5.68
CA LEU A 58 3.15 -17.23 5.39
C LEU A 58 2.65 -16.08 6.28
N TYR A 59 3.04 -16.07 7.56
CA TYR A 59 2.64 -15.03 8.49
C TYR A 59 3.23 -13.67 8.10
N GLU A 60 4.51 -13.61 7.77
CA GLU A 60 5.15 -12.39 7.26
C GLU A 60 4.46 -11.90 5.97
N SER A 61 4.15 -12.82 5.05
CA SER A 61 3.44 -12.51 3.81
C SER A 61 2.04 -11.96 4.07
N PHE A 62 1.33 -12.49 5.06
CA PHE A 62 0.04 -11.95 5.48
C PHE A 62 0.14 -10.54 6.04
N LEU A 63 1.17 -10.23 6.83
CA LEU A 63 1.43 -8.87 7.32
C LEU A 63 1.72 -7.90 6.17
N ILE A 64 2.43 -8.35 5.12
CA ILE A 64 2.66 -7.55 3.91
C ILE A 64 1.33 -7.26 3.19
N LEU A 65 0.44 -8.25 3.04
CA LEU A 65 -0.89 -8.03 2.45
C LEU A 65 -1.72 -7.00 3.26
N ILE A 66 -1.70 -7.10 4.59
CA ILE A 66 -2.33 -6.11 5.47
C ILE A 66 -1.73 -4.71 5.24
N ALA A 67 -0.40 -4.61 5.14
CA ALA A 67 0.28 -3.36 4.87
C ALA A 67 -0.09 -2.77 3.50
N ASP A 68 -0.22 -3.60 2.46
CA ASP A 68 -0.61 -3.14 1.13
C ASP A 68 -2.06 -2.65 1.09
N PHE A 69 -3.00 -3.43 1.64
CA PHE A 69 -4.42 -3.05 1.68
C PHE A 69 -4.72 -1.84 2.56
N SER A 70 -3.89 -1.59 3.56
CA SER A 70 -3.98 -0.36 4.35
C SER A 70 -3.73 0.92 3.54
N ARG A 71 -3.21 0.82 2.31
CA ARG A 71 -2.89 1.95 1.42
C ARG A 71 -3.75 2.02 0.16
N THR A 72 -4.41 0.92 -0.24
CA THR A 72 -5.09 0.80 -1.54
C THR A 72 -6.61 0.72 -1.44
N ARG A 73 -7.21 1.13 -0.31
CA ARG A 73 -8.67 1.09 -0.09
C ARG A 73 -9.24 2.44 0.36
N PRO A 74 -9.12 3.48 -0.47
CA PRO A 74 -9.46 4.86 -0.10
C PRO A 74 -10.95 5.08 0.20
N SER A 75 -11.83 4.37 -0.51
CA SER A 75 -13.28 4.48 -0.38
C SER A 75 -13.84 3.74 0.85
N GLN A 76 -13.05 2.88 1.49
CA GLN A 76 -13.54 2.04 2.58
C GLN A 76 -13.47 2.75 3.95
N LYS A 77 -14.60 3.34 4.36
CA LYS A 77 -14.73 4.16 5.58
C LYS A 77 -14.33 3.43 6.86
N GLN A 78 -14.53 2.11 6.92
CA GLN A 78 -14.23 1.27 8.08
C GLN A 78 -12.90 0.51 7.98
N LEU A 79 -12.07 0.80 6.96
CA LEU A 79 -10.82 0.09 6.72
C LEU A 79 -9.98 0.01 7.99
N MET A 80 -9.79 1.14 8.66
CA MET A 80 -8.83 1.21 9.75
C MET A 80 -9.33 0.56 11.04
N SER A 81 -10.64 0.63 11.35
CA SER A 81 -11.19 -0.13 12.49
C SER A 81 -11.12 -1.64 12.24
N LYS A 82 -11.30 -2.07 10.99
CA LYS A 82 -11.14 -3.47 10.60
C LYS A 82 -9.67 -3.92 10.72
N LEU A 83 -8.73 -3.07 10.33
CA LEU A 83 -7.29 -3.33 10.48
C LEU A 83 -6.87 -3.35 11.96
N ASP A 84 -7.38 -2.44 12.79
CA ASP A 84 -7.12 -2.44 14.24
C ASP A 84 -7.56 -3.77 14.87
N THR A 85 -8.74 -4.27 14.47
CA THR A 85 -9.28 -5.57 14.93
C THR A 85 -8.37 -6.74 14.52
N LEU A 86 -7.86 -6.74 13.28
CA LEU A 86 -6.89 -7.74 12.82
C LEU A 86 -5.58 -7.64 13.60
N MET A 87 -5.06 -6.44 13.83
CA MET A 87 -3.82 -6.26 14.59
C MET A 87 -3.96 -6.75 16.03
N ILE A 88 -5.11 -6.53 16.68
CA ILE A 88 -5.42 -7.08 18.01
C ILE A 88 -5.39 -8.61 17.97
N LEU A 89 -6.11 -9.23 17.03
CA LEU A 89 -6.13 -10.69 16.84
C LEU A 89 -4.72 -11.27 16.69
N LEU A 90 -3.93 -10.70 15.78
CA LEU A 90 -2.57 -11.14 15.51
C LEU A 90 -1.65 -11.01 16.74
N THR A 91 -1.92 -10.02 17.57
CA THR A 91 -1.12 -9.75 18.78
C THR A 91 -1.48 -10.69 19.92
N GLU A 92 -2.76 -10.82 20.22
CA GLU A 92 -3.25 -11.53 21.40
C GLU A 92 -3.28 -13.03 21.17
N LYS A 93 -3.78 -13.48 20.02
CA LYS A 93 -3.91 -14.90 19.70
C LYS A 93 -2.67 -15.47 19.00
N TYR A 94 -2.15 -14.74 18.01
CA TYR A 94 -1.05 -15.23 17.15
C TYR A 94 0.32 -14.65 17.50
N GLN A 95 0.48 -14.14 18.73
CA GLN A 95 1.76 -13.74 19.33
C GLN A 95 2.68 -12.90 18.42
N LEU A 96 2.13 -11.97 17.63
CA LEU A 96 2.87 -11.14 16.66
C LEU A 96 4.19 -10.56 17.22
N LYS A 97 4.19 -10.14 18.50
CA LYS A 97 5.34 -9.55 19.20
C LYS A 97 6.49 -10.53 19.45
N THR A 98 6.21 -11.82 19.65
CA THR A 98 7.24 -12.83 19.91
C THR A 98 7.73 -13.47 18.61
N CYS A 99 6.85 -13.59 17.60
CA CYS A 99 7.19 -14.14 16.30
C CYS A 99 8.13 -13.24 15.50
N PHE A 100 7.99 -11.91 15.60
CA PHE A 100 8.72 -10.97 14.76
C PHE A 100 9.50 -9.91 15.54
N ARG A 101 10.70 -9.60 15.03
CA ARG A 101 11.50 -8.48 15.56
C ARG A 101 10.80 -7.15 15.26
N PRO A 102 10.85 -6.16 16.16
CA PRO A 102 10.33 -4.82 15.93
C PRO A 102 10.75 -4.18 14.60
N SER A 103 12.00 -4.39 14.18
CA SER A 103 12.53 -3.87 12.91
C SER A 103 11.86 -4.50 11.68
N THR A 104 11.47 -5.78 11.75
CA THR A 104 10.75 -6.48 10.68
C THR A 104 9.35 -5.91 10.55
N ILE A 105 8.61 -5.80 11.66
CA ILE A 105 7.26 -5.22 11.67
C ILE A 105 7.30 -3.77 11.17
N PHE A 106 8.24 -2.96 11.66
CA PHE A 106 8.44 -1.58 11.18
C PHE A 106 8.65 -1.55 9.66
N THR A 107 9.52 -2.43 9.16
CA THR A 107 9.87 -2.49 7.74
C THR A 107 8.67 -2.79 6.85
N ILE A 108 7.80 -3.70 7.28
CA ILE A 108 6.57 -4.06 6.56
C ILE A 108 5.63 -2.87 6.49
N PHE A 109 5.40 -2.19 7.62
CA PHE A 109 4.41 -1.12 7.72
C PHE A 109 4.93 0.29 7.41
N LYS A 110 6.24 0.49 7.17
CA LYS A 110 6.84 1.84 7.03
C LYS A 110 6.22 2.74 5.95
N LYS A 111 5.55 2.16 4.96
CA LYS A 111 4.86 2.94 3.92
C LYS A 111 3.49 3.48 4.37
N ASN A 112 2.95 2.98 5.48
CA ASN A 112 1.71 3.46 6.09
C ASN A 112 2.00 4.12 7.45
N LYS A 113 2.00 5.46 7.47
CA LYS A 113 2.29 6.24 8.68
C LYS A 113 1.28 6.00 9.81
N ARG A 114 0.02 5.70 9.48
CA ARG A 114 -1.01 5.37 10.47
C ARG A 114 -0.73 4.03 11.14
N MET A 115 -0.36 3.02 10.37
CA MET A 115 0.08 1.74 10.94
C MET A 115 1.34 1.91 11.78
N ILE A 116 2.29 2.74 11.37
CA ILE A 116 3.48 3.04 12.18
C ILE A 116 3.13 3.72 13.51
N LEU A 117 2.17 4.65 13.50
CA LEU A 117 1.67 5.26 14.73
C LEU A 117 1.00 4.22 15.64
N TYR A 118 0.12 3.37 15.09
CA TYR A 118 -0.50 2.26 15.82
C TYR A 118 0.55 1.37 16.50
N LEU A 119 1.57 0.96 15.74
CA LEU A 119 2.65 0.11 16.23
C LEU A 119 3.44 0.78 17.37
N TYR A 120 3.66 2.09 17.30
CA TYR A 120 4.31 2.82 18.38
C TYR A 120 3.43 2.95 19.62
N GLU A 121 2.16 3.32 19.46
CA GLU A 121 1.19 3.47 20.56
C GLU A 121 1.02 2.15 21.33
N HIS A 122 1.08 1.00 20.65
CA HIS A 122 0.99 -0.33 21.24
C HIS A 122 2.36 -0.99 21.55
N GLN A 123 3.44 -0.20 21.52
CA GLN A 123 4.80 -0.61 21.91
C GLN A 123 5.41 -1.77 21.09
N PHE A 124 5.00 -1.95 19.83
CA PHE A 124 5.68 -2.87 18.90
C PHE A 124 7.03 -2.34 18.44
N ILE A 125 7.15 -1.02 18.33
CA ILE A 125 8.34 -0.35 17.83
C ILE A 125 8.77 0.76 18.79
N LYS A 126 10.07 1.04 18.82
CA LYS A 126 10.64 2.15 19.61
C LYS A 126 10.55 3.46 18.82
N PHE A 127 10.38 4.57 19.53
CA PHE A 127 10.38 5.91 18.93
C PHE A 127 11.64 6.22 18.11
N SER A 128 12.80 5.66 18.48
CA SER A 128 14.05 5.84 17.72
C SER A 128 13.94 5.40 16.25
N LEU A 129 13.09 4.41 15.94
CA LEU A 129 12.80 4.05 14.56
C LEU A 129 11.99 5.14 13.85
N ILE A 130 10.98 5.71 14.50
CA ILE A 130 10.22 6.83 13.93
C ILE A 130 11.13 8.03 13.70
N GLN A 131 11.95 8.40 14.68
CA GLN A 131 12.88 9.52 14.56
C GLN A 131 13.88 9.32 13.41
N LYS A 132 14.42 8.10 13.25
CA LYS A 132 15.38 7.78 12.19
C LYS A 132 14.80 7.93 10.78
N TYR A 133 13.56 7.49 10.56
CA TYR A 133 12.96 7.40 9.23
C TYR A 133 11.99 8.55 8.90
N PHE A 134 11.41 9.16 9.92
CA PHE A 134 10.36 10.19 9.80
C PHE A 134 10.69 11.44 10.62
N GLY A 135 11.99 11.69 10.88
CA GLY A 135 12.43 12.83 11.68
C GLY A 135 11.86 14.17 11.22
N ASP A 136 11.63 14.33 9.91
CA ASP A 136 11.12 15.57 9.32
C ASP A 136 9.66 15.46 8.85
N ASP A 137 8.95 14.40 9.24
CA ASP A 137 7.57 14.15 8.81
C ASP A 137 6.56 14.74 9.79
N TYR A 138 5.75 15.70 9.32
CA TYR A 138 4.73 16.37 10.12
C TYR A 138 3.66 15.42 10.69
N TYR A 139 3.49 14.23 10.11
CA TYR A 139 2.57 13.24 10.63
C TYR A 139 2.92 12.82 12.09
N PHE A 140 4.21 12.74 12.41
CA PHE A 140 4.70 12.34 13.73
C PHE A 140 5.12 13.53 14.60
N LEU A 141 4.71 14.74 14.24
CA LEU A 141 5.09 15.96 14.97
C LEU A 141 4.73 15.90 16.47
N PRO A 142 3.53 15.42 16.88
CA PRO A 142 3.22 15.26 18.31
C PRO A 142 4.20 14.38 19.08
N GLU A 143 4.70 13.30 18.48
CA GLU A 143 5.68 12.42 19.10
C GLU A 143 7.07 13.06 19.08
N LEU A 144 7.46 13.70 17.98
CA LEU A 144 8.72 14.43 17.84
C LEU A 144 8.86 15.56 18.87
N LEU A 145 7.77 16.25 19.22
CA LEU A 145 7.78 17.32 20.23
C LEU A 145 7.91 16.80 21.66
N LYS A 146 7.40 15.59 21.97
CA LYS A 146 7.51 15.00 23.32
C LYS A 146 8.95 14.70 23.73
N PHE A 147 9.83 14.43 22.77
CA PHE A 147 11.21 14.03 23.01
C PHE A 147 12.22 15.20 22.95
N GLU A 148 11.74 16.45 23.02
CA GLU A 148 12.57 17.66 23.10
C GLU A 148 13.74 17.71 22.10
N ILE A 149 13.55 17.15 20.89
CA ILE A 149 14.51 17.36 19.80
C ILE A 149 14.55 18.87 19.58
N THR A 150 15.74 19.48 19.71
CA THR A 150 16.01 20.93 19.66
C THR A 150 15.16 21.61 18.59
N PHE A 151 13.98 22.03 19.04
CA PHE A 151 12.92 22.66 18.24
C PHE A 151 13.47 23.88 17.47
N ILE A 152 14.56 24.45 17.99
CA ILE A 152 15.33 25.57 17.47
C ILE A 152 16.01 25.25 16.12
N GLU A 153 16.60 24.06 15.93
CA GLU A 153 17.28 23.71 14.67
C GLU A 153 16.30 23.33 13.55
N LYS A 154 15.13 22.79 13.91
CA LYS A 154 14.07 22.49 12.93
C LYS A 154 13.25 23.71 12.55
N LYS A 155 13.05 24.67 13.46
CA LYS A 155 12.28 25.91 13.18
C LYS A 155 12.90 26.72 12.04
N SER A 156 14.22 26.77 11.92
CA SER A 156 14.90 27.43 10.80
C SER A 156 14.63 26.70 9.48
N ARG A 157 14.77 25.37 9.45
CA ARG A 157 14.49 24.52 8.28
C ARG A 157 13.04 24.58 7.82
N ILE A 158 12.09 24.52 8.76
CA ILE A 158 10.66 24.61 8.49
C ILE A 158 10.32 25.98 7.90
N LYS A 159 10.86 27.07 8.47
CA LYS A 159 10.64 28.43 7.93
C LYS A 159 11.17 28.58 6.51
N THR A 160 12.32 27.99 6.19
CA THR A 160 12.87 28.01 4.82
C THR A 160 12.00 27.24 3.83
N LEU A 161 11.47 26.08 4.22
CA LEU A 161 10.56 25.28 3.38
C LEU A 161 9.21 25.99 3.16
N LEU A 162 8.66 26.62 4.20
CA LEU A 162 7.41 27.38 4.12
C LEU A 162 7.54 28.60 3.19
N ASN A 163 8.67 29.31 3.24
CA ASN A 163 8.90 30.48 2.41
C ASN A 163 9.18 30.16 0.92
N ALA A 164 9.64 28.95 0.60
CA ALA A 164 9.90 28.54 -0.78
C ALA A 164 8.63 28.13 -1.55
N SER A 165 7.48 28.05 -0.87
CA SER A 165 6.23 27.49 -1.41
C SER A 165 5.21 28.57 -1.85
N SER A 166 5.59 29.85 -1.84
CA SER A 166 4.65 30.99 -1.92
C SER A 166 4.04 31.26 -3.29
N ASP A 167 4.57 30.69 -4.38
CA ASP A 167 4.35 31.32 -5.69
C ASP A 167 3.20 30.76 -6.53
N TYR A 168 2.47 29.70 -6.15
CA TYR A 168 1.40 29.21 -7.05
C TYR A 168 0.23 28.38 -6.48
N TYR A 169 -0.16 28.48 -5.22
CA TYR A 169 -1.32 27.72 -4.76
C TYR A 169 -2.19 28.47 -3.77
N ILE A 170 -3.50 28.16 -3.79
CA ILE A 170 -4.42 28.35 -2.66
C ILE A 170 -3.99 27.36 -1.55
N VAL A 171 -2.78 27.53 -1.01
CA VAL A 171 -2.19 26.80 0.13
C VAL A 171 -2.51 27.53 1.45
N ILE A 172 -3.29 28.60 1.38
CA ILE A 172 -3.56 29.57 2.45
C ILE A 172 -3.99 28.90 3.77
N ASP A 173 -4.60 27.72 3.78
CA ASP A 173 -5.08 27.11 5.04
C ASP A 173 -4.10 26.15 5.76
N GLN A 174 -3.23 25.41 5.06
CA GLN A 174 -2.50 24.32 5.73
C GLN A 174 -1.18 24.76 6.37
N HIS A 175 -0.48 25.71 5.74
CA HIS A 175 0.70 26.31 6.33
C HIS A 175 0.36 27.15 7.55
N ASP A 176 -0.76 27.88 7.50
CA ASP A 176 -1.30 28.57 8.66
C ASP A 176 -1.70 27.61 9.76
N GLU A 177 -2.30 26.44 9.46
CA GLU A 177 -2.62 25.45 10.49
C GLU A 177 -1.38 24.91 11.22
N VAL A 178 -0.30 24.56 10.51
CA VAL A 178 0.94 24.06 11.13
C VAL A 178 1.69 25.17 11.87
N TYR A 179 1.75 26.38 11.29
CA TYR A 179 2.43 27.51 11.92
C TYR A 179 1.65 28.02 13.15
N HIS A 180 0.32 28.11 13.06
CA HIS A 180 -0.56 28.40 14.19
C HIS A 180 -0.49 27.31 15.27
N TYR A 181 -0.34 26.05 14.86
CA TYR A 181 -0.11 24.92 15.77
C TYR A 181 1.17 25.10 16.60
N LEU A 182 2.29 25.48 15.97
CA LEU A 182 3.56 25.69 16.68
C LEU A 182 3.47 26.83 17.73
N ASN A 183 2.53 27.76 17.55
CA ASN A 183 2.38 28.94 18.41
C ASN A 183 1.32 28.80 19.52
N LYS A 184 0.44 27.78 19.51
CA LYS A 184 -0.58 27.51 20.55
C LYS A 184 -0.53 26.05 21.01
N GLN A 185 0.30 25.77 22.01
CA GLN A 185 0.84 24.43 22.26
C GLN A 185 -0.14 23.33 22.74
N LYS A 186 -1.22 23.62 23.47
CA LYS A 186 -2.07 22.56 24.09
C LYS A 186 -3.38 22.27 23.36
N GLU A 187 -4.20 23.28 23.09
CA GLU A 187 -5.52 23.08 22.43
C GLU A 187 -5.39 22.56 20.99
N ASN A 188 -4.30 22.88 20.29
CA ASN A 188 -4.07 22.42 18.92
C ASN A 188 -3.54 20.99 18.85
N MET A 189 -2.95 20.46 19.93
CA MET A 189 -2.45 19.08 19.96
C MET A 189 -3.58 18.05 19.90
N VAL A 190 -4.65 18.28 20.64
CA VAL A 190 -5.85 17.41 20.63
C VAL A 190 -6.41 17.30 19.21
N LYS A 191 -6.54 18.44 18.51
CA LYS A 191 -7.03 18.48 17.12
C LYS A 191 -6.15 17.72 16.13
N ILE A 192 -4.82 17.75 16.28
CA ILE A 192 -3.93 16.98 15.41
C ILE A 192 -4.07 15.48 15.67
N VAL A 193 -4.09 15.07 16.94
CA VAL A 193 -4.27 13.66 17.31
C VAL A 193 -5.57 13.12 16.70
N GLU A 194 -6.66 13.88 16.78
CA GLU A 194 -7.94 13.53 16.15
C GLU A 194 -7.85 13.47 14.62
N LYS A 195 -7.27 14.48 13.96
CA LYS A 195 -7.09 14.50 12.50
C LYS A 195 -6.30 13.28 11.99
N ARG A 196 -5.25 12.86 12.71
CA ARG A 196 -4.44 11.67 12.39
C ARG A 196 -5.22 10.37 12.55
N LYS A 197 -6.00 10.24 13.63
CA LYS A 197 -6.88 9.07 13.86
C LYS A 197 -7.95 8.93 12.78
N ILE A 198 -8.44 10.03 12.25
CA ILE A 198 -9.39 10.01 11.13
C ILE A 198 -8.66 9.67 9.82
N GLY A 199 -7.40 10.11 9.67
CA GLY A 199 -6.56 9.82 8.49
C GLY A 199 -6.77 10.77 7.31
N HIS A 200 -7.59 11.81 7.47
CA HIS A 200 -7.84 12.83 6.43
C HIS A 200 -8.12 14.19 7.06
N VAL A 201 -7.83 15.27 6.31
CA VAL A 201 -8.25 16.62 6.68
C VAL A 201 -9.71 16.81 6.27
N ARG A 202 -10.64 16.67 7.22
CA ARG A 202 -12.08 16.95 7.02
C ARG A 202 -12.36 18.46 6.99
N LYS A 203 -11.89 19.15 5.95
CA LYS A 203 -12.55 20.41 5.55
C LYS A 203 -13.99 20.08 5.17
N LYS A 204 -14.92 21.01 5.37
CA LYS A 204 -16.34 20.76 5.06
C LYS A 204 -16.54 20.28 3.62
N LEU A 205 -15.80 20.86 2.67
CA LEU A 205 -15.88 20.48 1.25
C LEU A 205 -15.38 19.05 0.99
N THR A 206 -14.18 18.71 1.47
CA THR A 206 -13.64 17.36 1.29
C THR A 206 -14.53 16.33 1.97
N LYS A 207 -15.04 16.63 3.18
CA LYS A 207 -16.01 15.79 3.89
C LYS A 207 -17.27 15.55 3.05
N ALA A 208 -17.84 16.58 2.43
CA ALA A 208 -19.00 16.43 1.56
C ALA A 208 -18.71 15.50 0.38
N ILE A 209 -17.52 15.58 -0.21
CA ILE A 209 -17.07 14.65 -1.27
C ILE A 209 -16.96 13.21 -0.72
N TYR A 210 -16.22 12.99 0.36
CA TYR A 210 -16.05 11.69 1.00
C TYR A 210 -17.38 11.00 1.39
N GLU A 211 -18.38 11.79 1.75
CA GLU A 211 -19.71 11.30 2.14
C GLU A 211 -20.68 11.23 0.96
N ASP A 212 -20.25 11.63 -0.24
CA ASP A 212 -21.06 11.82 -1.45
C ASP A 212 -22.33 12.66 -1.20
N ASN A 213 -22.20 13.67 -0.34
CA ASN A 213 -23.29 14.57 0.04
C ASN A 213 -23.36 15.76 -0.92
N LEU A 214 -24.08 15.58 -2.04
CA LEU A 214 -24.25 16.58 -3.07
C LEU A 214 -24.82 17.91 -2.54
N ASN A 215 -25.80 17.87 -1.62
CA ASN A 215 -26.44 19.09 -1.11
C ASN A 215 -25.47 19.97 -0.32
N GLU A 216 -24.68 19.38 0.59
CA GLU A 216 -23.68 20.13 1.34
C GLU A 216 -22.53 20.59 0.43
N PHE A 217 -22.14 19.77 -0.56
CA PHE A 217 -21.18 20.16 -1.59
C PHE A 217 -21.65 21.43 -2.32
N LEU A 218 -22.86 21.43 -2.88
CA LEU A 218 -23.45 22.57 -3.60
C LEU A 218 -23.51 23.83 -2.73
N LYS A 219 -24.01 23.68 -1.49
CA LYS A 219 -24.05 24.78 -0.53
C LYS A 219 -22.67 25.41 -0.34
N ILE A 220 -21.63 24.60 -0.17
CA ILE A 220 -20.27 25.10 0.07
C ILE A 220 -19.71 25.78 -1.17
N VAL A 221 -19.79 25.15 -2.35
CA VAL A 221 -19.20 25.71 -3.57
C VAL A 221 -19.89 27.01 -3.99
N THR A 222 -21.21 27.11 -3.85
CA THR A 222 -21.95 28.35 -4.14
C THR A 222 -21.66 29.43 -3.09
N THR A 223 -21.77 29.12 -1.79
CA THR A 223 -21.56 30.12 -0.73
C THR A 223 -20.16 30.71 -0.75
N LYS A 224 -19.15 29.90 -1.09
CA LYS A 224 -17.75 30.32 -1.14
C LYS A 224 -17.28 30.72 -2.54
N ASN A 225 -18.16 30.70 -3.54
CA ASN A 225 -17.83 30.95 -4.94
C ASN A 225 -16.61 30.14 -5.43
N ILE A 226 -16.58 28.85 -5.11
CA ILE A 226 -15.49 27.94 -5.49
C ILE A 226 -15.73 27.47 -6.93
N SER A 227 -14.74 27.70 -7.80
CA SER A 227 -14.77 27.16 -9.17
C SER A 227 -14.85 25.63 -9.16
N LEU A 228 -15.69 25.05 -10.03
CA LEU A 228 -15.80 23.59 -10.16
C LEU A 228 -14.52 22.95 -10.73
N ASN A 229 -13.72 23.71 -11.48
CA ASN A 229 -12.39 23.34 -11.96
C ASN A 229 -11.28 23.59 -10.93
N SER A 230 -11.63 24.03 -9.71
CA SER A 230 -10.62 24.24 -8.67
C SER A 230 -9.95 22.93 -8.25
N THR A 231 -8.72 23.06 -7.77
CA THR A 231 -7.97 21.96 -7.16
C THR A 231 -8.01 22.05 -5.64
N ILE A 232 -7.95 20.89 -5.00
CA ILE A 232 -7.81 20.72 -3.55
C ILE A 232 -6.45 20.10 -3.28
N TYR A 233 -5.78 20.62 -2.25
CA TYR A 233 -4.59 20.00 -1.69
C TYR A 233 -4.98 19.12 -0.49
N LEU A 234 -4.73 17.81 -0.61
CA LEU A 234 -4.91 16.86 0.49
C LEU A 234 -3.73 16.98 1.45
N GLY A 235 -4.02 17.24 2.72
CA GLY A 235 -2.99 17.60 3.69
C GLY A 235 -2.11 16.45 4.14
N TYR A 236 -1.12 16.77 4.99
CA TYR A 236 -0.08 15.83 5.46
C TYR A 236 -0.59 14.55 6.13
N PHE A 237 -1.85 14.55 6.58
CA PHE A 237 -2.47 13.41 7.24
C PHE A 237 -3.12 12.41 6.29
N GLU A 238 -3.21 12.73 4.99
CA GLU A 238 -3.74 11.81 3.96
C GLU A 238 -2.92 10.52 3.93
N TYR A 239 -3.55 9.37 4.18
CA TYR A 239 -2.85 8.09 4.22
C TYR A 239 -2.73 7.44 2.83
N ILE A 240 -3.59 7.80 1.87
CA ILE A 240 -3.63 7.20 0.54
C ILE A 240 -2.47 7.79 -0.30
N PRO A 241 -1.44 6.99 -0.64
CA PRO A 241 -0.24 7.53 -1.29
C PRO A 241 -0.52 8.21 -2.64
N ASP A 242 -1.42 7.65 -3.45
CA ASP A 242 -1.76 8.18 -4.78
C ASP A 242 -2.53 9.50 -4.76
N LEU A 243 -3.12 9.84 -3.61
CA LEU A 243 -3.80 11.12 -3.42
C LEU A 243 -2.92 12.12 -2.66
N ARG A 244 -1.79 11.65 -2.11
CA ARG A 244 -0.90 12.47 -1.31
C ARG A 244 0.00 13.29 -2.24
N HIS A 245 0.15 14.57 -1.93
CA HIS A 245 1.09 15.50 -2.59
C HIS A 245 0.77 15.90 -4.04
N SER A 246 -0.37 15.52 -4.60
CA SER A 246 -0.90 16.09 -5.83
C SER A 246 -1.98 17.12 -5.53
N SER A 247 -1.93 18.28 -6.20
CA SER A 247 -3.13 19.10 -6.38
C SER A 247 -4.12 18.28 -7.22
N MET A 248 -5.31 18.05 -6.71
CA MET A 248 -6.33 17.22 -7.37
C MET A 248 -7.55 18.06 -7.67
N THR A 249 -8.15 17.95 -8.85
CA THR A 249 -9.41 18.67 -9.13
C THR A 249 -10.56 18.14 -8.27
N LEU A 250 -11.64 18.92 -8.11
CA LEU A 250 -12.85 18.41 -7.45
C LEU A 250 -13.39 17.14 -8.13
N CYS A 251 -13.27 17.06 -9.46
CA CYS A 251 -13.71 15.90 -10.24
C CYS A 251 -12.83 14.68 -9.94
N GLU A 252 -11.51 14.82 -10.01
CA GLU A 252 -10.57 13.75 -9.67
C GLU A 252 -10.75 13.25 -8.23
N MET A 253 -11.02 14.16 -7.30
CA MET A 253 -11.31 13.79 -5.92
C MET A 253 -12.62 13.00 -5.82
N SER A 254 -13.67 13.42 -6.52
CA SER A 254 -14.93 12.66 -6.55
C SER A 254 -14.75 11.27 -7.16
N MET A 255 -13.92 11.13 -8.21
CA MET A 255 -13.58 9.85 -8.82
C MET A 255 -12.81 8.95 -7.84
N GLY A 256 -11.74 9.47 -7.23
CA GLY A 256 -10.89 8.74 -6.27
C GLY A 256 -11.61 8.30 -5.00
N MET A 257 -12.70 8.98 -4.65
CA MET A 257 -13.56 8.64 -3.51
C MET A 257 -14.77 7.79 -3.87
N GLY A 258 -15.04 7.58 -5.16
CA GLY A 258 -16.24 6.88 -5.62
C GLY A 258 -17.54 7.66 -5.39
N SER A 259 -17.46 8.99 -5.28
CA SER A 259 -18.57 9.90 -4.98
C SER A 259 -19.41 10.17 -6.23
N ILE A 260 -20.23 9.19 -6.61
CA ILE A 260 -20.96 9.17 -7.88
C ILE A 260 -21.90 10.37 -8.07
N ASN A 261 -22.59 10.82 -7.01
CA ASN A 261 -23.55 11.92 -7.15
C ASN A 261 -22.84 13.25 -7.41
N ILE A 262 -21.73 13.51 -6.70
CA ILE A 262 -20.91 14.69 -6.92
C ILE A 262 -20.19 14.62 -8.27
N PHE A 263 -19.66 13.45 -8.64
CA PHE A 263 -19.05 13.24 -9.95
C PHE A 263 -20.03 13.58 -11.09
N ARG A 264 -21.26 13.03 -11.06
CA ARG A 264 -22.30 13.33 -12.07
C ARG A 264 -22.59 14.82 -12.19
N TYR A 265 -22.69 15.52 -11.07
CA TYR A 265 -22.89 16.97 -11.08
C TYR A 265 -21.73 17.69 -11.78
N LEU A 266 -20.48 17.36 -11.43
CA LEU A 266 -19.30 17.95 -12.05
C LEU A 266 -19.21 17.63 -13.55
N TRP A 267 -19.55 16.39 -13.91
CA TRP A 267 -19.58 15.89 -15.28
C TRP A 267 -20.57 16.66 -16.17
N VAL A 268 -21.83 16.80 -15.73
CA VAL A 268 -22.87 17.55 -16.47
C VAL A 268 -22.51 19.03 -16.61
N ASN A 269 -21.80 19.60 -15.64
CA ASN A 269 -21.27 20.96 -15.69
C ASN A 269 -19.98 21.08 -16.53
N LYS A 270 -19.58 20.03 -17.26
CA LYS A 270 -18.45 20.01 -18.19
C LYS A 270 -17.13 20.45 -17.54
N VAL A 271 -16.92 20.01 -16.30
CA VAL A 271 -15.64 20.18 -15.61
C VAL A 271 -14.52 19.49 -16.39
N GLU A 272 -13.38 20.15 -16.48
CA GLU A 272 -12.23 19.66 -17.24
C GLU A 272 -11.64 18.41 -16.57
N ILE A 273 -11.42 17.37 -17.37
CA ILE A 273 -10.69 16.17 -16.98
C ILE A 273 -9.56 15.89 -17.98
N SER A 274 -8.59 15.11 -17.56
CA SER A 274 -7.46 14.66 -18.39
C SER A 274 -7.43 13.14 -18.48
N GLU A 275 -6.59 12.59 -19.36
CA GLU A 275 -6.34 11.15 -19.42
C GLU A 275 -5.84 10.59 -18.07
N LYS A 276 -5.00 11.35 -17.35
CA LYS A 276 -4.53 10.96 -16.01
C LYS A 276 -5.68 10.88 -14.99
N SER A 277 -6.74 11.64 -15.21
CA SER A 277 -7.89 11.68 -14.30
C SER A 277 -8.62 10.31 -14.26
N LEU A 278 -8.51 9.50 -15.33
CA LEU A 278 -9.06 8.14 -15.37
C LEU A 278 -8.47 7.21 -14.30
N LEU A 279 -7.21 7.44 -13.88
CA LEU A 279 -6.59 6.67 -12.80
C LEU A 279 -7.36 6.80 -11.49
N TYR A 280 -7.95 7.96 -11.23
CA TYR A 280 -8.74 8.17 -10.01
C TYR A 280 -10.05 7.41 -10.02
N ALA A 281 -10.66 7.18 -11.20
CA ALA A 281 -11.84 6.32 -11.31
C ALA A 281 -11.51 4.86 -10.95
N ILE A 282 -10.32 4.38 -11.35
CA ILE A 282 -9.82 3.06 -10.94
C ILE A 282 -9.58 3.01 -9.43
N ILE A 283 -8.89 4.01 -8.87
CA ILE A 283 -8.58 4.11 -7.43
C ILE A 283 -9.87 4.06 -6.58
N GLY A 284 -10.90 4.83 -6.96
CA GLY A 284 -12.16 4.91 -6.23
C GLY A 284 -13.07 3.68 -6.35
N ARG A 285 -12.79 2.79 -7.32
CA ARG A 285 -13.50 1.52 -7.54
C ARG A 285 -15.02 1.66 -7.68
N ASN A 286 -15.49 2.72 -8.33
CA ASN A 286 -16.91 2.92 -8.62
C ASN A 286 -17.20 2.53 -10.07
N SER A 287 -17.92 1.42 -10.28
CA SER A 287 -18.23 0.90 -11.62
C SER A 287 -19.10 1.85 -12.45
N GLU A 288 -20.00 2.62 -11.82
CA GLU A 288 -20.81 3.61 -12.53
C GLU A 288 -19.94 4.75 -13.07
N ILE A 289 -18.98 5.25 -12.29
CA ILE A 289 -18.03 6.27 -12.74
C ILE A 289 -17.19 5.73 -13.92
N ILE A 290 -16.67 4.50 -13.79
CA ILE A 290 -15.87 3.86 -14.85
C ILE A 290 -16.67 3.74 -16.15
N ASN A 291 -17.94 3.30 -16.07
CA ASN A 291 -18.80 3.15 -17.24
C ASN A 291 -19.12 4.49 -17.90
N VAL A 292 -19.47 5.53 -17.14
CA VAL A 292 -19.70 6.88 -17.68
C VAL A 292 -18.46 7.38 -18.43
N LEU A 293 -17.26 7.20 -17.85
CA LEU A 293 -16.03 7.62 -18.50
C LEU A 293 -15.73 6.81 -19.77
N HIS A 294 -16.02 5.51 -19.78
CA HIS A 294 -15.82 4.68 -20.96
C HIS A 294 -16.76 5.06 -22.11
N GLU A 295 -18.03 5.33 -21.80
CA GLU A 295 -19.08 5.57 -22.81
C GLU A 295 -19.10 7.01 -23.31
N GLU A 296 -18.88 7.98 -22.42
CA GLU A 296 -19.13 9.39 -22.71
C GLU A 296 -17.86 10.24 -22.83
N SER A 297 -16.72 9.81 -22.30
CA SER A 297 -15.48 10.60 -22.36
C SER A 297 -14.75 10.44 -23.69
N SER A 298 -13.98 11.46 -24.09
CA SER A 298 -13.08 11.37 -25.24
C SER A 298 -11.78 10.61 -24.94
N PHE A 299 -11.52 10.28 -23.67
CA PHE A 299 -10.32 9.60 -23.23
C PHE A 299 -10.57 8.09 -23.17
N LYS A 300 -9.50 7.31 -23.35
CA LYS A 300 -9.56 5.85 -23.27
C LYS A 300 -8.77 5.37 -22.08
N PHE A 301 -9.30 4.35 -21.40
CA PHE A 301 -8.50 3.60 -20.45
C PHE A 301 -7.28 3.00 -21.18
N ASN A 302 -6.15 2.97 -20.48
CA ASN A 302 -4.86 2.58 -21.04
C ASN A 302 -4.13 1.62 -20.09
N GLU A 303 -2.90 1.24 -20.44
CA GLU A 303 -2.07 0.34 -19.64
C GLU A 303 -1.88 0.83 -18.19
N GLN A 304 -1.75 2.13 -17.97
CA GLN A 304 -1.57 2.67 -16.61
C GLN A 304 -2.80 2.44 -15.74
N CYS A 305 -4.00 2.50 -16.32
CA CYS A 305 -5.25 2.18 -15.63
C CYS A 305 -5.29 0.70 -15.24
N PHE A 306 -4.82 -0.18 -16.14
CA PHE A 306 -4.73 -1.61 -15.89
C PHE A 306 -3.73 -1.94 -14.78
N LEU A 307 -2.53 -1.37 -14.82
CA LEU A 307 -1.52 -1.52 -13.77
C LEU A 307 -2.02 -1.00 -12.42
N LYS A 308 -2.76 0.11 -12.41
CA LYS A 308 -3.38 0.65 -11.20
C LYS A 308 -4.45 -0.30 -10.63
N ALA A 309 -5.24 -0.95 -11.48
CA ALA A 309 -6.22 -1.95 -11.05
C ALA A 309 -5.55 -3.20 -10.44
N ILE A 310 -4.41 -3.63 -11.00
CA ILE A 310 -3.56 -4.69 -10.43
C ILE A 310 -3.03 -4.26 -9.06
N GLU A 311 -2.46 -3.05 -8.95
CA GLU A 311 -1.92 -2.49 -7.70
C GLU A 311 -2.97 -2.43 -6.60
N TYR A 312 -4.22 -2.13 -6.96
CA TYR A 312 -5.32 -2.04 -6.03
C TYR A 312 -6.06 -3.37 -5.86
N HIS A 313 -5.66 -4.46 -6.53
CA HIS A 313 -6.29 -5.77 -6.37
C HIS A 313 -7.82 -5.70 -6.59
N TYR A 314 -8.25 -5.05 -7.67
CA TYR A 314 -9.66 -4.95 -8.04
C TYR A 314 -9.99 -5.96 -9.16
N PRO A 315 -10.29 -7.22 -8.84
CA PRO A 315 -10.42 -8.29 -9.83
C PRO A 315 -11.46 -7.97 -10.90
N GLU A 316 -12.58 -7.33 -10.52
CA GLU A 316 -13.65 -6.99 -11.46
C GLU A 316 -13.21 -5.92 -12.47
N ILE A 317 -12.40 -4.95 -12.03
CA ILE A 317 -11.86 -3.89 -12.90
C ILE A 317 -10.73 -4.42 -13.78
N ILE A 318 -9.89 -5.32 -13.26
CA ILE A 318 -8.85 -6.00 -14.03
C ILE A 318 -9.50 -6.76 -15.20
N GLU A 319 -10.54 -7.55 -14.93
CA GLU A 319 -11.28 -8.30 -15.97
C GLU A 319 -11.91 -7.37 -17.01
N TYR A 320 -12.54 -6.27 -16.56
CA TYR A 320 -13.11 -5.26 -17.44
C TYR A 320 -12.07 -4.63 -18.37
N LEU A 321 -10.92 -4.21 -17.83
CA LEU A 321 -9.86 -3.55 -18.59
C LEU A 321 -9.16 -4.50 -19.57
N VAL A 322 -9.03 -5.78 -19.21
CA VAL A 322 -8.54 -6.83 -20.13
C VAL A 322 -9.39 -6.89 -21.39
N ASN A 323 -10.72 -6.88 -21.23
CA ASN A 323 -11.65 -6.99 -22.35
C ASN A 323 -11.59 -5.76 -23.27
N ILE A 324 -11.42 -4.56 -22.71
CA ILE A 324 -11.39 -3.31 -23.49
C ILE A 324 -10.04 -3.07 -24.17
N LEU A 325 -8.94 -3.45 -23.50
CA LEU A 325 -7.58 -3.24 -24.01
C LEU A 325 -7.13 -4.37 -24.94
N ASP A 326 -7.95 -5.40 -25.14
CA ASP A 326 -7.61 -6.62 -25.89
C ASP A 326 -6.32 -7.28 -25.37
N TYR A 327 -6.13 -7.24 -24.05
CA TYR A 327 -5.01 -7.90 -23.41
C TYR A 327 -5.32 -9.37 -23.18
N SER A 328 -4.32 -10.23 -23.39
CA SER A 328 -4.36 -11.56 -22.80
C SER A 328 -3.97 -11.45 -21.33
N THR A 329 -4.85 -11.92 -20.43
CA THR A 329 -4.49 -12.14 -19.00
C THR A 329 -3.30 -13.08 -18.81
N GLU A 330 -2.94 -13.82 -19.86
CA GLU A 330 -1.82 -14.76 -19.91
C GLU A 330 -0.52 -14.10 -20.36
N SER A 331 -0.55 -12.80 -20.67
CA SER A 331 0.64 -12.06 -21.07
C SER A 331 1.63 -11.99 -19.90
N LEU A 332 2.78 -12.65 -20.09
CA LEU A 332 3.88 -12.62 -19.13
C LEU A 332 4.42 -11.21 -18.86
N ILE A 333 4.10 -10.24 -19.73
CA ILE A 333 4.50 -8.82 -19.63
C ILE A 333 4.11 -8.23 -18.26
N PHE A 334 2.92 -8.56 -17.76
CA PHE A 334 2.40 -8.01 -16.50
C PHE A 334 2.82 -8.79 -15.26
N THR A 335 3.48 -9.94 -15.42
CA THR A 335 3.90 -10.81 -14.30
C THR A 335 4.73 -10.03 -13.29
N LEU A 336 5.58 -9.13 -13.77
CA LEU A 336 6.42 -8.31 -12.91
C LEU A 336 5.61 -7.34 -12.07
N ASP A 337 4.62 -6.67 -12.66
CA ASP A 337 3.79 -5.70 -11.92
C ASP A 337 2.87 -6.39 -10.92
N ILE A 338 2.37 -7.58 -11.26
CA ILE A 338 1.62 -8.45 -10.33
C ILE A 338 2.50 -8.83 -9.13
N VAL A 339 3.76 -9.20 -9.38
CA VAL A 339 4.72 -9.54 -8.32
C VAL A 339 5.09 -8.31 -7.48
N LYS A 340 5.28 -7.14 -8.09
CA LYS A 340 5.61 -5.88 -7.40
C LYS A 340 4.49 -5.40 -6.49
N THR A 341 3.25 -5.63 -6.89
CA THR A 341 2.04 -5.18 -6.20
C THR A 341 1.51 -6.22 -5.21
N ASN A 342 2.21 -7.35 -5.07
CA ASN A 342 1.80 -8.47 -4.23
C ASN A 342 0.37 -8.97 -4.52
N ASN A 343 -0.09 -8.91 -5.77
CA ASN A 343 -1.39 -9.46 -6.15
C ASN A 343 -1.29 -10.98 -6.29
N ILE A 344 -1.39 -11.67 -5.14
CA ILE A 344 -1.06 -13.09 -4.99
C ILE A 344 -2.06 -13.96 -5.73
N THR A 345 -3.33 -13.57 -5.75
CA THR A 345 -4.39 -14.29 -6.44
C THR A 345 -4.18 -14.27 -7.93
N LEU A 346 -3.88 -13.11 -8.52
CA LEU A 346 -3.58 -13.03 -9.94
C LEU A 346 -2.27 -13.76 -10.28
N PHE A 347 -1.25 -13.66 -9.42
CA PHE A 347 -0.01 -14.42 -9.63
C PHE A 347 -0.23 -15.93 -9.56
N ASN A 348 -1.00 -16.41 -8.59
CA ASN A 348 -1.34 -17.83 -8.45
C ASN A 348 -2.16 -18.34 -9.65
N HIS A 349 -3.04 -17.51 -10.21
CA HIS A 349 -3.74 -17.80 -11.46
C HIS A 349 -2.77 -18.00 -12.62
N ILE A 350 -1.81 -17.09 -12.81
CA ILE A 350 -0.74 -17.21 -13.82
C ILE A 350 0.08 -18.49 -13.60
N LEU A 351 0.51 -18.76 -12.36
CA LEU A 351 1.26 -19.99 -12.04
C LEU A 351 0.47 -21.26 -12.39
N SER A 352 -0.85 -21.25 -12.20
CA SER A 352 -1.70 -22.40 -12.49
C SER A 352 -1.83 -22.69 -13.99
N LYS A 353 -1.88 -21.63 -14.82
CA LYS A 353 -1.97 -21.72 -16.28
C LYS A 353 -0.62 -22.03 -16.93
N HIS A 354 0.45 -21.41 -16.45
CA HIS A 354 1.80 -21.47 -17.02
C HIS A 354 2.72 -22.42 -16.24
N ASN A 355 2.19 -23.52 -15.71
CA ASN A 355 2.98 -24.45 -14.91
C ASN A 355 4.16 -25.06 -15.69
N LYS A 356 4.08 -25.09 -17.03
CA LYS A 356 5.18 -25.52 -17.91
C LYS A 356 6.26 -24.45 -18.11
N ASP A 357 5.93 -23.18 -17.89
CA ASP A 357 6.80 -22.02 -18.14
C ASP A 357 7.34 -21.39 -16.85
N LEU A 358 7.24 -22.08 -15.71
CA LEU A 358 7.67 -21.57 -14.40
C LEU A 358 9.13 -21.09 -14.40
N HIS A 359 10.00 -21.80 -15.11
CA HIS A 359 11.40 -21.39 -15.27
C HIS A 359 11.52 -20.01 -15.93
N LEU A 360 10.72 -19.72 -16.97
CA LEU A 360 10.72 -18.42 -17.64
C LEU A 360 10.18 -17.32 -16.73
N ILE A 361 9.08 -17.60 -16.01
CA ILE A 361 8.50 -16.68 -15.02
C ILE A 361 9.54 -16.31 -13.96
N PHE A 362 10.25 -17.28 -13.40
CA PHE A 362 11.28 -17.01 -12.40
C PHE A 362 12.48 -16.30 -12.97
N LYS A 363 12.93 -16.68 -14.18
CA LYS A 363 14.00 -15.97 -14.87
C LYS A 363 13.65 -14.49 -15.08
N LEU A 364 12.40 -14.19 -15.45
CA LEU A 364 11.89 -12.81 -15.57
C LEU A 364 11.91 -12.12 -14.20
N ILE A 365 11.30 -12.73 -13.18
CA ILE A 365 11.27 -12.17 -11.82
C ILE A 365 12.67 -11.84 -11.32
N PHE A 366 13.63 -12.76 -11.45
CA PHE A 366 14.99 -12.57 -10.93
C PHE A 366 15.84 -11.58 -11.74
N ARG A 367 15.66 -11.54 -13.06
CA ARG A 367 16.31 -10.54 -13.93
C ARG A 367 15.91 -9.14 -13.49
N GLU A 368 14.63 -8.97 -13.24
CA GLU A 368 13.98 -7.69 -13.04
C GLU A 368 13.98 -7.27 -11.58
N SER A 369 13.98 -8.21 -10.62
CA SER A 369 14.07 -7.93 -9.18
C SER A 369 15.34 -7.19 -8.77
N LYS A 370 16.38 -7.20 -9.60
CA LYS A 370 17.56 -6.33 -9.42
C LYS A 370 17.22 -4.84 -9.45
N LEU A 371 16.14 -4.48 -10.17
CA LEU A 371 15.64 -3.11 -10.30
C LEU A 371 14.59 -2.78 -9.23
N TYR A 372 13.95 -3.79 -8.64
CA TYR A 372 12.80 -3.60 -7.76
C TYR A 372 13.16 -3.81 -6.29
N GLN A 373 13.32 -2.67 -5.63
CA GLN A 373 13.69 -2.50 -4.24
C GLN A 373 12.55 -2.77 -3.24
N HIS A 374 11.41 -3.29 -3.67
CA HIS A 374 10.21 -3.38 -2.82
C HIS A 374 9.64 -4.79 -2.76
N HIS A 375 9.25 -5.13 -1.53
CA HIS A 375 8.84 -6.42 -0.96
C HIS A 375 7.87 -7.21 -1.82
N ALA A 376 8.38 -8.13 -2.64
CA ALA A 376 7.56 -9.13 -3.29
C ALA A 376 7.52 -10.38 -2.41
N ILE A 377 6.34 -10.69 -1.86
CA ILE A 377 6.04 -11.94 -1.15
C ILE A 377 6.58 -13.14 -1.93
N VAL A 378 6.42 -13.11 -3.26
CA VAL A 378 6.90 -14.12 -4.19
C VAL A 378 8.41 -14.33 -4.08
N ILE A 379 9.22 -13.27 -4.00
CA ILE A 379 10.69 -13.39 -3.90
C ILE A 379 11.08 -14.09 -2.59
N ASN A 380 10.44 -13.71 -1.47
CA ASN A 380 10.68 -14.33 -0.16
C ASN A 380 10.36 -15.83 -0.20
N LEU A 381 9.25 -16.22 -0.83
CA LEU A 381 8.85 -17.62 -0.94
C LEU A 381 9.72 -18.41 -1.91
N LEU A 382 10.21 -17.78 -2.98
CA LEU A 382 11.11 -18.42 -3.95
C LEU A 382 12.45 -18.82 -3.32
N PHE A 383 12.89 -18.13 -2.27
CA PHE A 383 14.13 -18.48 -1.54
C PHE A 383 14.15 -19.93 -1.07
N TYR A 384 13.00 -20.42 -0.58
CA TYR A 384 12.87 -21.79 -0.08
C TYR A 384 12.85 -22.85 -1.20
N SER A 385 12.74 -22.41 -2.45
CA SER A 385 12.70 -23.27 -3.64
C SER A 385 13.99 -23.28 -4.46
N LEU A 386 15.01 -22.52 -4.08
CA LEU A 386 16.22 -22.33 -4.90
C LEU A 386 17.02 -23.60 -5.21
N ASP A 387 16.86 -24.66 -4.43
CA ASP A 387 17.57 -25.93 -4.69
C ASP A 387 16.81 -26.82 -5.67
N ASP A 388 15.67 -26.36 -6.19
CA ASP A 388 14.98 -27.03 -7.28
C ASP A 388 15.83 -26.94 -8.56
N PRO A 389 16.13 -28.07 -9.24
CA PRO A 389 16.94 -28.07 -10.45
C PRO A 389 16.41 -27.14 -11.54
N GLY A 390 15.09 -26.96 -11.65
CA GLY A 390 14.48 -26.06 -12.62
C GLY A 390 14.78 -24.58 -12.34
N ILE A 391 14.94 -24.21 -11.07
CA ILE A 391 15.37 -22.85 -10.67
C ILE A 391 16.88 -22.71 -10.82
N GLN A 392 17.67 -23.73 -10.48
CA GLN A 392 19.13 -23.68 -10.64
C GLN A 392 19.56 -23.54 -12.10
N GLN A 393 18.76 -24.01 -13.06
CA GLN A 393 18.98 -23.77 -14.49
C GLN A 393 18.91 -22.28 -14.88
N CYS A 394 18.39 -21.39 -14.02
CA CYS A 394 18.48 -19.93 -14.19
C CYS A 394 19.90 -19.39 -13.89
N GLN A 395 20.96 -20.10 -14.32
CA GLN A 395 22.38 -19.97 -13.93
C GLN A 395 23.03 -18.58 -14.13
N THR A 396 22.31 -17.60 -14.66
CA THR A 396 22.81 -16.24 -14.89
C THR A 396 22.89 -15.38 -13.61
N ILE A 397 22.38 -15.86 -12.48
CA ILE A 397 22.29 -15.06 -11.24
C ILE A 397 22.94 -15.83 -10.08
N ASN A 398 23.91 -15.21 -9.42
CA ASN A 398 24.39 -15.67 -8.12
C ASN A 398 23.29 -15.41 -7.09
N PHE A 399 22.46 -16.43 -6.85
CA PHE A 399 21.31 -16.35 -5.95
C PHE A 399 21.70 -16.03 -4.51
N GLU A 400 22.84 -16.54 -4.05
CA GLU A 400 23.32 -16.34 -2.68
C GLU A 400 23.54 -14.85 -2.41
N ASN A 401 24.30 -14.20 -3.29
CA ASN A 401 24.53 -12.76 -3.23
C ASN A 401 23.22 -11.99 -3.44
N PHE A 402 22.39 -12.38 -4.42
CA PHE A 402 21.11 -11.72 -4.65
C PHE A 402 20.24 -11.69 -3.38
N TYR A 403 20.04 -12.83 -2.73
CA TYR A 403 19.18 -12.91 -1.54
C TYR A 403 19.82 -12.28 -0.30
N LEU A 404 21.15 -12.33 -0.17
CA LEU A 404 21.86 -11.58 0.87
C LEU A 404 21.60 -10.08 0.72
N PHE A 405 21.87 -9.52 -0.47
CA PHE A 405 21.68 -8.09 -0.71
C PHE A 405 20.21 -7.69 -0.62
N TYR A 406 19.31 -8.52 -1.18
CA TYR A 406 17.88 -8.29 -1.09
C TYR A 406 17.39 -8.24 0.37
N SER A 407 17.82 -9.19 1.21
CA SER A 407 17.40 -9.23 2.62
C SER A 407 17.96 -8.08 3.45
N VAL A 408 19.21 -7.66 3.22
CA VAL A 408 19.79 -6.46 3.84
C VAL A 408 19.06 -5.21 3.39
N TYR A 409 18.88 -5.04 2.08
CA TYR A 409 18.24 -3.88 1.48
C TYR A 409 16.80 -3.73 1.97
N THR A 410 16.03 -4.82 1.94
CA THR A 410 14.64 -4.82 2.38
C THR A 410 14.50 -4.70 3.89
N GLY A 411 15.56 -4.97 4.67
CA GLY A 411 15.51 -5.08 6.13
C GLY A 411 14.86 -6.38 6.62
N ASN A 412 14.74 -7.40 5.75
CA ASN A 412 14.17 -8.69 6.10
C ASN A 412 15.19 -9.53 6.90
N CYS A 413 15.19 -9.37 8.22
CA CYS A 413 16.10 -10.09 9.11
C CYS A 413 15.89 -11.62 9.08
N THR A 414 14.66 -12.09 8.84
CA THR A 414 14.34 -13.52 8.78
C THR A 414 15.00 -14.15 7.56
N LEU A 415 14.77 -13.54 6.38
CA LEU A 415 15.40 -13.95 5.14
C LEU A 415 16.92 -13.87 5.24
N PHE A 416 17.46 -12.77 5.78
CA PHE A 416 18.90 -12.61 5.98
C PHE A 416 19.51 -13.75 6.82
N SER A 417 18.86 -14.09 7.94
CA SER A 417 19.32 -15.21 8.78
C SER A 417 19.24 -16.54 8.04
N ASN A 418 18.19 -16.76 7.25
CA ASN A 418 18.02 -18.00 6.49
C ASN A 418 19.03 -18.11 5.33
N VAL A 419 19.37 -17.00 4.68
CA VAL A 419 20.44 -16.91 3.67
C VAL A 419 21.78 -17.32 4.29
N LEU A 420 22.16 -16.73 5.42
CA LEU A 420 23.44 -17.05 6.08
C LEU A 420 23.50 -18.50 6.59
N LYS A 421 22.38 -19.05 7.08
CA LYS A 421 22.31 -20.45 7.50
C LYS A 421 22.45 -21.41 6.32
N LYS A 422 21.85 -21.07 5.19
CA LYS A 422 21.85 -21.91 3.99
C LYS A 422 23.18 -21.87 3.25
N TYR A 423 23.79 -20.69 3.19
CA TYR A 423 25.01 -20.43 2.43
C TYR A 423 26.13 -19.96 3.36
N THR A 424 26.77 -20.93 4.02
CA THR A 424 27.80 -20.68 5.05
C THR A 424 29.09 -20.07 4.52
N HIS A 425 29.27 -20.04 3.19
CA HIS A 425 30.47 -19.55 2.52
C HIS A 425 30.33 -18.12 1.97
N ILE A 426 29.18 -17.47 2.17
CA ILE A 426 28.96 -16.08 1.77
C ILE A 426 29.93 -15.17 2.52
N ASP A 427 30.71 -14.38 1.77
CA ASP A 427 31.52 -13.30 2.32
C ASP A 427 30.63 -12.06 2.57
N ILE A 428 30.24 -11.87 3.83
CA ILE A 428 29.46 -10.69 4.25
C ILE A 428 30.20 -9.35 4.07
N ASN A 429 31.52 -9.39 3.85
CA ASN A 429 32.34 -8.19 3.59
C ASN A 429 32.47 -7.88 2.10
N GLN A 430 31.91 -8.71 1.23
CA GLN A 430 31.99 -8.49 -0.20
C GLN A 430 31.26 -7.19 -0.57
N LYS A 431 32.04 -6.15 -0.91
CA LYS A 431 31.48 -4.90 -1.44
C LYS A 431 30.78 -5.21 -2.75
N ASN A 432 29.52 -4.81 -2.83
CA ASN A 432 28.69 -5.02 -4.00
C ASN A 432 29.35 -4.35 -5.22
N LYS A 433 29.81 -5.14 -6.20
CA LYS A 433 30.13 -4.62 -7.55
C LYS A 433 28.85 -4.44 -8.37
N ILE A 434 27.75 -3.98 -7.75
CA ILE A 434 26.50 -3.72 -8.47
C ILE A 434 26.60 -2.42 -9.29
N ASP A 435 27.48 -1.50 -8.91
CA ASP A 435 27.68 -0.24 -9.63
C ASP A 435 28.26 -0.40 -11.05
N SER A 436 28.73 -1.59 -11.46
CA SER A 436 29.28 -1.84 -12.80
C SER A 436 28.28 -2.47 -13.80
N LEU A 437 26.98 -2.50 -13.47
CA LEU A 437 25.91 -3.08 -14.32
C LEU A 437 24.72 -2.13 -14.55
N HIS A 438 24.86 -0.86 -14.14
CA HIS A 438 24.06 0.25 -14.66
C HIS A 438 24.75 0.82 -15.90
#